data_AF-A0A9E6EKQ9-F1
#
_entry.id   AF-A0A9E6EKQ9-F1
#
_cell.length_a   1.000
_cell.length_b   1.000
_cell.length_c   1.000
_cell.angle_alpha   90.00
_cell.angle_beta   90.00
_cell.angle_gamma   90.00
#
_symmetry.space_group_name_H-M   'P 1'
#
loop_
_entity.id
_entity.type
_entity.pdbx_description
1 polymer ?
#
loop_
_entity_poly.entity_id
_entity_poly.type
_entity_poly.pdbx_seq_one_letter_code
_entity_poly.pdbx_strand_id
1 'polypeptide(L)' 'MRKIAVSSEGPDLDGPVDPRFGRAAGFIIVDPDTMTNEYVENSA' A
#
# COMPACT_ATOMS: atom_id res chain seq x y z
N MET A 1 9.65 9.76 -11.89
CA MET A 1 9.76 8.79 -10.78
C MET A 1 8.54 7.87 -10.83
N ARG A 2 8.72 6.56 -10.68
CA ARG A 2 7.64 5.57 -10.62
C ARG A 2 7.39 5.23 -9.16
N LYS A 3 6.15 5.32 -8.70
CA LYS A 3 5.72 4.77 -7.40
C LYS A 3 4.97 3.47 -7.65
N ILE A 4 5.09 2.51 -6.74
CA ILE A 4 4.34 1.25 -6.76
C ILE A 4 3.30 1.32 -5.64
N ALA A 5 2.03 1.09 -5.97
CA ALA A 5 0.96 0.99 -4.97
C ALA A 5 0.58 -0.48 -4.78
N VAL A 6 0.56 -0.94 -3.53
CA VAL A 6 0.19 -2.30 -3.14
C VAL A 6 -1.06 -2.23 -2.25
N SER A 7 -2.12 -2.96 -2.59
CA SER A 7 -3.31 -3.06 -1.74
C SER A 7 -2.96 -3.79 -0.45
N SER A 8 -3.35 -3.22 0.70
CA SER A 8 -3.00 -3.77 2.01
C SER A 8 -4.21 -3.87 2.93
N GLU A 9 -4.19 -4.88 3.80
CA GLU A 9 -5.17 -5.04 4.89
C GLU A 9 -4.90 -4.08 6.06
N GLY A 10 -3.75 -3.38 6.08
CA GLY A 10 -3.39 -2.39 7.09
C GLY A 10 -2.05 -1.68 6.84
N PRO A 11 -1.53 -0.92 7.81
CA PRO A 11 -0.30 -0.12 7.65
C PRO A 11 1.00 -0.92 7.77
N ASP A 12 0.93 -2.20 8.10
CA ASP A 12 2.10 -3.06 8.26
C ASP A 12 2.71 -3.42 6.90
N LEU A 13 4.00 -3.13 6.70
CA LEU A 13 4.72 -3.39 5.45
C LEU A 13 4.90 -4.89 5.20
N ASP A 14 5.07 -5.68 6.26
CA ASP A 14 5.23 -7.13 6.19
C ASP A 14 3.87 -7.86 6.29
N GLY A 15 2.78 -7.10 6.33
CA GLY A 15 1.41 -7.60 6.37
C GLY A 15 0.93 -8.23 5.06
N PRO A 16 -0.23 -8.90 5.08
CA PRO A 16 -0.82 -9.50 3.89
C PRO A 16 -1.31 -8.43 2.89
N VAL A 17 -1.14 -8.74 1.60
CA VAL A 17 -1.75 -7.97 0.50
C VAL A 17 -3.27 -8.20 0.51
N ASP A 18 -4.07 -7.13 0.46
CA ASP A 18 -5.52 -7.29 0.31
C ASP A 18 -5.85 -7.68 -1.14
N PRO A 19 -6.54 -8.82 -1.38
CA PRO A 19 -6.89 -9.25 -2.73
C PRO A 19 -7.93 -8.33 -3.41
N ARG A 20 -8.62 -7.48 -2.65
CA ARG A 20 -9.68 -6.59 -3.14
C ARG A 20 -9.12 -5.19 -3.34
N PHE A 21 -8.55 -4.92 -4.51
CA PHE A 21 -7.93 -3.61 -4.78
C PHE A 21 -8.82 -2.40 -4.41
N GLY A 22 -10.04 -2.29 -4.94
CA GLY A 22 -10.92 -1.13 -4.69
C GLY A 22 -11.57 -1.06 -3.30
N ARG A 23 -11.46 -2.12 -2.49
CA ARG A 23 -12.03 -2.21 -1.13
C ARG A 23 -10.98 -2.58 -0.09
N ALA A 24 -9.71 -2.41 -0.43
CA ALA A 24 -8.61 -2.60 0.49
C ALA A 24 -8.79 -1.63 1.66
N ALA A 25 -8.26 -2.00 2.83
CA ALA A 25 -8.22 -1.08 3.97
C ALA A 25 -7.37 0.17 3.63
N GLY A 26 -6.34 -0.02 2.81
CA GLY A 26 -5.50 1.04 2.29
C GLY A 26 -4.48 0.55 1.27
N PHE A 27 -3.49 1.38 1.02
CA PHE A 27 -2.41 1.11 0.08
C PHE A 27 -1.06 1.46 0.68
N ILE A 28 -0.07 0.58 0.50
CA ILE A 28 1.34 0.91 0.74
C ILE A 28 1.90 1.47 -0.57
N ILE A 29 2.39 2.70 -0.53
CA ILE A 29 3.01 3.36 -1.67
C ILE A 29 4.52 3.30 -1.49
N VAL A 30 5.22 2.64 -2.41
CA VAL A 30 6.67 2.39 -2.34
C VAL A 30 7.38 3.14 -3.47
N ASP A 31 8.49 3.78 -3.13
CA ASP A 31 9.49 4.22 -4.09
C ASP A 31 10.50 3.07 -4.33
N PRO A 32 10.56 2.47 -5.53
CA PRO A 32 11.45 1.35 -5.80
C PRO A 32 12.93 1.73 -5.85
N ASP A 33 13.27 3.01 -6.01
CA ASP A 33 14.65 3.48 -6.06
C ASP A 33 15.23 3.65 -4.65
N THR A 34 14.38 4.03 -3.67
CA THR A 34 14.80 4.32 -2.29
C THR A 34 14.29 3.32 -1.26
N MET A 35 13.33 2.46 -1.63
CA MET A 35 12.56 1.57 -0.75
C MET A 35 11.81 2.30 0.37
N THR A 36 11.67 3.63 0.28
CA THR A 36 10.82 4.39 1.19
C THR A 36 9.36 4.07 0.91
N ASN A 37 8.56 4.02 1.96
CA ASN A 37 7.14 3.69 1.86
C ASN A 37 6.27 4.56 2.77
N GLU A 38 5.02 4.73 2.36
CA GLU A 38 3.96 5.40 3.11
C GLU A 38 2.66 4.59 3.01
N TYR A 39 1.88 4.55 4.08
CA TYR A 39 0.54 3.96 4.08
C TYR A 39 -0.51 5.03 3.84
N VAL A 40 -1.46 4.74 2.96
CA VAL A 40 -2.62 5.58 2.63
C VAL A 40 -3.89 4.81 2.95
N GLU A 41 -4.68 5.31 3.91
CA GLU A 41 -5.99 4.74 4.20
C GLU A 41 -6.95 4.91 3.01
N ASN A 42 -7.75 3.87 2.74
CA ASN A 42 -8.81 3.89 1.74
C ASN A 42 -10.19 4.02 2.42
N SER A 43 -10.26 4.95 3.37
CA SER A 43 -11.46 5.39 4.06
C SER A 43 -12.17 6.44 3.18
N ALA A 44 -13.29 6.04 2.59
CA ALA A 44 -14.17 6.92 1.81
C ALA A 44 -15.00 7.85 2.71
#